data_AF-A0A195CTP1-F1
#
_entry.id   AF-A0A195CTP1-F1
#
_cell.length_a   1.000
_cell.length_b   1.000
_cell.length_c   1.000
_cell.angle_alpha   90.00
_cell.angle_beta   90.00
_cell.angle_gamma   90.00
#
_symmetry.space_group_name_H-M   'P 1'
#
loop_
_entity.id
_entity.type
_entity.pdbx_description
1 polymer ?
#
loop_
_entity_poly.entity_id
_entity_poly.type
_entity_poly.pdbx_seq_one_letter_code
_entity_poly.pdbx_strand_id
1 'polypeptide(L)'
;MKRKSGGSIVNVSSQAAQAALKGYAAYSTSKAALDMLTKSMALELGSHNIRVNSVRPTVVMTERGKLGWSDPQKAQSMINKIPLGRFAGMFLTWIFFYRDLRN
;
A
#
# COMPACT_ATOMS: atom_id res chain seq x y z
N MET A 1 22.19 -4.82 -23.17
CA MET A 1 22.73 -3.56 -22.62
C MET A 1 22.20 -3.39 -21.19
N LYS A 2 23.06 -3.36 -20.16
CA LYS A 2 22.64 -2.99 -18.79
C LYS A 2 22.22 -1.51 -18.81
N ARG A 3 21.05 -1.15 -18.25
CA ARG A 3 20.67 0.26 -18.04
C ARG A 3 21.80 0.97 -17.29
N LYS A 4 22.26 2.12 -17.79
CA LYS A 4 23.33 2.93 -17.15
C LYS A 4 22.88 3.62 -15.86
N SER A 5 21.58 3.69 -15.61
CA SER A 5 20.98 4.27 -14.41
C SER A 5 20.21 3.20 -13.64
N GLY A 6 20.33 3.24 -12.31
CA GLY A 6 19.53 2.44 -11.38
C GLY A 6 18.03 2.73 -11.51
N GLY A 7 17.24 2.30 -10.52
CA GLY A 7 15.80 2.52 -10.55
C GLY A 7 15.09 2.33 -9.23
N SER A 8 13.82 2.66 -9.23
CA SER A 8 12.91 2.43 -8.10
C SER A 8 11.63 1.75 -8.61
N ILE A 9 11.16 0.77 -7.84
CA ILE A 9 9.89 0.08 -8.02
C ILE A 9 9.12 0.26 -6.72
N VAL A 10 7.89 0.76 -6.81
CA VAL A 10 6.99 0.94 -5.66
C VAL A 10 5.71 0.17 -5.91
N ASN A 11 5.54 -0.94 -5.20
CA ASN A 11 4.36 -1.78 -5.27
C ASN A 11 3.27 -1.24 -4.32
N VAL A 12 2.02 -1.21 -4.80
CA VAL A 12 0.86 -0.83 -3.99
C VAL A 12 0.20 -2.07 -3.40
N SER A 13 0.52 -2.36 -2.14
CA SER A 13 -0.07 -3.44 -1.37
C SER A 13 -1.31 -2.96 -0.60
N SER A 14 -1.61 -3.55 0.55
CA SER A 14 -2.73 -3.17 1.42
C SER A 14 -2.41 -3.51 2.86
N GLN A 15 -3.02 -2.80 3.80
CA GLN A 15 -3.04 -3.22 5.21
C GLN A 15 -3.62 -4.65 5.37
N ALA A 16 -4.51 -5.06 4.45
CA ALA A 16 -5.09 -6.40 4.38
C ALA A 16 -4.06 -7.53 4.07
N ALA A 17 -2.82 -7.18 3.72
CA ALA A 17 -1.70 -8.13 3.59
C ALA A 17 -1.17 -8.59 4.95
N GLN A 18 -1.36 -7.80 6.01
CA GLN A 18 -0.84 -8.06 7.35
C GLN A 18 -1.95 -8.40 8.35
N ALA A 19 -3.08 -7.71 8.29
CA ALA A 19 -4.23 -8.04 9.11
C ALA A 19 -5.25 -8.84 8.30
N ALA A 20 -5.58 -10.03 8.78
CA ALA A 20 -6.60 -10.85 8.16
C ALA A 20 -7.97 -10.17 8.27
N LEU A 21 -8.69 -10.07 7.15
CA LEU A 21 -10.03 -9.51 7.06
C LEU A 21 -11.01 -10.59 6.61
N LYS A 22 -12.06 -10.83 7.40
CA LYS A 22 -13.13 -11.78 7.04
C LYS A 22 -13.78 -11.35 5.71
N GLY A 23 -13.92 -12.27 4.76
CA GLY A 23 -14.49 -12.00 3.44
C GLY A 23 -13.48 -11.53 2.38
N TYR A 24 -12.20 -11.39 2.72
CA TYR A 24 -11.16 -10.88 1.80
C TYR A 24 -10.06 -11.91 1.51
N ALA A 25 -10.30 -13.21 1.67
CA ALA A 25 -9.26 -14.24 1.58
C ALA A 25 -8.38 -14.12 0.32
N ALA A 26 -8.98 -14.11 -0.88
CA ALA A 26 -8.23 -13.97 -2.14
C ALA A 26 -7.47 -12.64 -2.22
N TYR A 27 -8.09 -11.54 -1.79
CA TYR A 27 -7.47 -10.22 -1.82
C TYR A 27 -6.29 -10.12 -0.84
N SER A 28 -6.47 -10.51 0.41
CA SER A 28 -5.43 -10.58 1.44
C SER A 28 -4.27 -11.45 1.01
N THR A 29 -4.53 -12.65 0.47
CA THR A 29 -3.50 -13.54 -0.05
C THR A 29 -2.73 -12.88 -1.21
N SER A 30 -3.42 -12.25 -2.16
CA SER A 30 -2.76 -11.57 -3.29
C SER A 30 -1.84 -10.44 -2.83
N LYS A 31 -2.23 -9.69 -1.80
CA LYS A 31 -1.45 -8.57 -1.26
C LYS A 31 -0.31 -9.04 -0.38
N ALA A 32 -0.48 -10.14 0.37
CA ALA A 32 0.61 -10.80 1.07
C ALA A 32 1.65 -11.39 0.11
N ALA A 33 1.21 -11.99 -1.01
CA ALA A 33 2.10 -12.47 -2.06
C ALA A 33 2.91 -11.31 -2.68
N LEU A 34 2.26 -10.16 -2.93
CA LEU A 34 2.93 -8.96 -3.43
C LEU A 34 3.98 -8.41 -2.45
N ASP A 35 3.70 -8.47 -1.14
CA ASP A 35 4.68 -8.10 -0.10
C ASP A 35 5.91 -9.01 -0.14
N MET A 36 5.72 -10.32 -0.31
CA MET A 36 6.85 -11.26 -0.42
C MET A 36 7.62 -11.06 -1.73
N LEU A 37 6.91 -10.87 -2.85
CA LEU A 37 7.50 -10.56 -4.14
C LEU A 37 8.40 -9.32 -4.06
N THR A 38 7.93 -8.27 -3.39
CA THR A 38 8.69 -7.04 -3.17
C THR A 38 10.03 -7.33 -2.47
N LYS A 39 10.02 -8.18 -1.43
CA LYS A 39 11.25 -8.56 -0.70
C LYS A 39 12.20 -9.37 -1.58
N SER A 40 11.69 -10.36 -2.31
CA SER A 40 12.51 -11.17 -3.23
C SER A 40 13.15 -10.30 -4.31
N MET A 41 12.36 -9.43 -4.95
CA MET A 41 12.87 -8.52 -5.97
C MET A 41 13.90 -7.52 -5.42
N ALA A 42 13.75 -7.04 -4.19
CA ALA A 42 14.75 -6.17 -3.56
C ALA A 42 16.11 -6.88 -3.40
N LEU A 43 16.09 -8.16 -3.02
CA LEU A 43 17.31 -8.98 -2.91
C LEU A 43 17.95 -9.24 -4.28
N GLU A 44 17.15 -9.58 -5.29
CA GLU A 44 17.64 -9.93 -6.63
C GLU A 44 18.13 -8.70 -7.41
N LEU A 45 17.42 -7.58 -7.31
CA LEU A 45 17.68 -6.39 -8.13
C LEU A 45 18.60 -5.37 -7.47
N GLY A 46 18.92 -5.55 -6.19
CA GLY A 46 19.81 -4.63 -5.44
C GLY A 46 21.19 -4.46 -6.09
N SER A 47 21.77 -5.54 -6.61
CA SER A 47 23.06 -5.51 -7.33
C SER A 47 23.02 -4.69 -8.64
N HIS A 48 21.82 -4.41 -9.15
CA HIS A 48 21.57 -3.57 -10.32
C HIS A 48 21.27 -2.11 -9.96
N ASN A 49 21.47 -1.72 -8.69
CA ASN A 49 21.09 -0.42 -8.14
C ASN A 49 19.60 -0.11 -8.34
N ILE A 50 18.74 -1.13 -8.15
CA ILE A 50 17.29 -1.01 -8.22
C ILE A 50 16.71 -1.24 -6.83
N ARG A 51 16.01 -0.24 -6.30
CA ARG A 51 15.26 -0.35 -5.04
C ARG A 51 13.85 -0.83 -5.31
N VAL A 52 13.35 -1.72 -4.45
CA VAL A 52 11.99 -2.25 -4.55
C VAL A 52 11.34 -2.11 -3.18
N ASN A 53 10.32 -1.26 -3.10
CA ASN A 53 9.55 -1.01 -1.89
C ASN A 53 8.08 -1.30 -2.11
N SER A 54 7.33 -1.45 -1.01
CA SER A 54 5.87 -1.52 -1.07
C SER A 54 5.22 -0.63 -0.03
N VAL A 55 4.20 0.10 -0.47
CA VAL A 55 3.32 0.87 0.39
C VAL A 55 2.05 0.08 0.69
N ARG A 56 1.57 0.13 1.93
CA ARG A 56 0.36 -0.55 2.39
C ARG A 56 -0.67 0.46 2.89
N PRO A 57 -1.53 1.01 2.02
CA PRO A 57 -2.59 1.89 2.45
C PRO A 57 -3.64 1.16 3.30
N THR A 58 -4.21 1.89 4.25
CA THR A 58 -5.49 1.54 4.89
C THR A 58 -6.64 2.13 4.06
N VAL A 59 -7.75 2.51 4.68
CA VAL A 59 -8.87 3.17 4.01
C VAL A 59 -8.45 4.53 3.44
N VAL A 60 -8.54 4.64 2.11
CA VAL A 60 -8.38 5.88 1.34
C VAL A 60 -9.72 6.27 0.74
N MET A 61 -10.12 7.54 0.89
CA MET A 61 -11.38 8.09 0.40
C MET A 61 -11.38 8.34 -1.12
N THR A 62 -11.19 7.25 -1.86
CA THR A 62 -11.46 7.12 -3.29
C THR A 62 -12.95 6.89 -3.51
N GLU A 63 -13.44 6.90 -4.76
CA GLU A 63 -14.84 6.55 -5.07
C GLU A 63 -15.24 5.18 -4.49
N ARG A 64 -14.34 4.18 -4.56
CA ARG A 64 -14.55 2.87 -3.90
C ARG A 64 -14.58 2.96 -2.38
N GLY A 65 -13.74 3.82 -1.79
CA GLY A 65 -13.73 4.07 -0.36
C GLY A 65 -15.05 4.68 0.12
N LYS A 66 -15.58 5.66 -0.61
CA LYS A 66 -16.86 6.30 -0.31
C LYS A 66 -18.01 5.28 -0.32
N LEU A 67 -18.04 4.38 -1.30
CA LEU A 67 -19.05 3.31 -1.37
C LEU A 67 -18.92 2.29 -0.23
N GLY A 68 -17.70 1.89 0.12
CA GLY A 68 -17.46 0.87 1.15
C GLY A 68 -17.63 1.37 2.60
N TRP A 69 -17.56 2.69 2.80
CA TRP A 69 -17.55 3.36 4.10
C TRP A 69 -18.60 4.49 4.19
N SER A 70 -19.67 4.40 3.41
CA SER A 70 -20.79 5.36 3.41
C SER A 70 -21.61 5.31 4.70
N ASP A 71 -21.68 4.15 5.35
CA ASP A 71 -22.32 3.98 6.66
C ASP A 71 -21.48 4.66 7.76
N PRO A 72 -22.02 5.71 8.42
CA PRO A 72 -21.30 6.45 9.46
C PRO A 72 -20.89 5.61 10.67
N GLN A 73 -21.71 4.64 11.09
CA GLN A 73 -21.40 3.81 12.27
C GLN A 73 -20.20 2.90 11.98
N LYS A 74 -20.22 2.26 10.81
CA LYS A 74 -19.12 1.42 10.32
C LYS A 74 -17.84 2.25 10.12
N ALA A 75 -17.95 3.42 9.52
CA ALA A 75 -16.84 4.34 9.31
C ALA A 75 -16.20 4.77 10.64
N GLN A 76 -17.01 5.17 11.62
CA GLN A 76 -16.52 5.61 12.93
C GLN A 76 -15.80 4.50 13.68
N SER A 77 -16.32 3.27 13.64
CA SER A 77 -15.67 2.10 14.23
C SER A 77 -14.26 1.88 13.67
N MET A 78 -14.07 2.13 12.37
CA MET A 78 -12.76 2.01 11.74
C MET A 78 -11.85 3.20 12.07
N ILE A 79 -12.37 4.42 12.03
CA ILE A 79 -11.63 5.65 12.38
C ILE A 79 -11.06 5.56 13.80
N ASN A 80 -11.83 5.02 14.76
CA ASN A 80 -11.37 4.87 16.14
C ASN A 80 -10.14 3.95 16.29
N LYS A 81 -9.86 3.08 15.31
CA LYS A 81 -8.66 2.23 15.29
C LYS A 81 -7.48 2.89 14.55
N ILE A 82 -7.70 4.05 13.93
CA ILE A 82 -6.66 4.82 13.23
C ILE A 82 -6.18 5.90 14.19
N PRO A 83 -4.90 5.88 14.63
CA PRO A 83 -4.38 6.86 15.59
C PRO A 83 -4.53 8.32 15.15
N LEU A 84 -4.53 8.58 13.84
CA LEU A 84 -4.73 9.92 13.27
C LEU A 84 -6.19 10.40 13.28
N GLY A 85 -7.15 9.56 13.70
CA GLY A 85 -8.56 9.94 13.83
C GLY A 85 -9.25 10.30 12.51
N ARG A 86 -8.68 9.92 11.36
CA ARG A 86 -9.23 10.21 10.04
C ARG A 86 -8.79 9.22 8.99
N PHE A 87 -9.58 9.10 7.92
CA PHE A 87 -9.19 8.39 6.72
C PHE A 87 -8.19 9.17 5.87
N ALA A 88 -7.46 8.46 5.02
CA ALA A 88 -6.55 9.09 4.08
C ALA A 88 -7.33 9.78 2.96
N GLY A 89 -7.02 11.07 2.74
CA GLY A 89 -7.49 11.79 1.56
C GLY A 89 -6.63 11.49 0.34
N MET A 90 -7.19 11.70 -0.86
CA MET A 90 -6.49 11.48 -2.14
C MET A 90 -5.15 12.22 -2.16
N PHE A 91 -5.12 13.50 -1.77
CA PHE A 91 -3.94 14.36 -1.86
C PHE A 91 -2.77 13.94 -0.96
N LEU A 92 -3.04 13.49 0.27
CA LEU A 92 -2.01 13.02 1.21
C LEU A 92 -1.34 11.72 0.78
N THR A 93 -2.05 10.89 0.01
CA THR A 93 -1.52 9.62 -0.48
C THR A 93 -0.41 9.83 -1.52
N TRP A 94 -0.54 10.88 -2.35
CA TRP A 94 0.43 11.22 -3.38
C TRP A 94 1.76 11.75 -2.84
N ILE A 95 1.74 12.51 -1.74
CA ILE A 95 2.97 13.07 -1.14
C ILE A 95 3.91 11.97 -0.65
N PHE A 96 3.36 10.95 0.01
CA PHE A 96 4.15 9.79 0.45
C PHE A 96 4.71 9.01 -0.75
N PHE A 97 3.90 8.82 -1.79
CA PHE A 97 4.31 8.12 -3.01
C PHE A 97 5.46 8.84 -3.73
N TYR A 98 5.36 10.16 -3.88
CA TYR A 98 6.39 10.97 -4.55
C TYR A 98 7.71 11.06 -3.78
N ARG A 99 7.68 10.92 -2.45
CA ARG A 99 8.91 10.98 -1.64
C ARG A 99 9.70 9.68 -1.71
N ASP A 100 9.03 8.53 -1.75
CA ASP A 100 9.67 7.21 -1.86
C ASP A 100 10.25 6.94 -3.27
N LEU A 101 9.72 7.62 -4.30
CA LEU A 101 10.28 7.57 -5.65
C LEU A 101 11.59 8.37 -5.81
N ARG A 102 11.86 9.37 -4.96
CA ARG A 102 12.98 10.31 -5.11
C ARG A 102 14.22 10.00 -4.26
N ASN A 103 14.08 9.22 -3.20
CA ASN A 103 15.20 8.68 -2.40
C ASN A 103 15.39 7.25 -2.80
#